data_AF-R3W3I7-F1
#
_entry.id   AF-R3W3I7-F1
#
_cell.length_a   1.000
_cell.length_b   1.000
_cell.length_c   1.000
_cell.angle_alpha   90.00
_cell.angle_beta   90.00
_cell.angle_gamma   90.00
#
_symmetry.space_group_name_H-M   'P 1'
#
loop_
_entity.id
_entity.type
_entity.pdbx_description
1 polymer ?
#
loop_
_entity_poly.entity_id
_entity_poly.type
_entity_poly.pdbx_seq_one_letter_code
_entity_poly.pdbx_strand_id
1 'polypeptide(L)'
;MNKDDDNLIEKEASIIKQMQELKEIQDNKSMEEVAELFWNMITIYGLKMDELASLNFYIMKRSLETPANKVFLKERMNLDVEKLGVDGILQVQRALTVTYMERLANDSKRKD
;
A
#
# COMPACT_ATOMS: atom_id res chain seq x y z
N MET A 1 -27.67 23.48 -4.20
CA MET A 1 -26.68 22.56 -3.63
C MET A 1 -26.20 23.14 -2.31
N ASN A 2 -25.98 22.30 -1.31
CA ASN A 2 -25.55 22.73 0.02
C ASN A 2 -24.03 22.93 0.03
N LYS A 3 -23.49 23.84 0.86
CA LYS A 3 -22.04 24.11 0.91
C LYS A 3 -21.20 22.87 1.29
N ASP A 4 -21.80 21.95 2.02
CA ASP A 4 -21.18 20.68 2.40
C ASP A 4 -21.04 19.73 1.20
N ASP A 5 -21.98 19.78 0.24
CA ASP A 5 -21.92 18.99 -0.99
C ASP A 5 -20.84 19.56 -1.94
N ASP A 6 -20.74 20.89 -2.06
CA ASP A 6 -19.72 21.54 -2.90
C ASP A 6 -18.29 21.26 -2.40
N ASN A 7 -18.10 21.24 -1.08
CA ASN A 7 -16.80 20.97 -0.46
C ASN A 7 -16.38 19.49 -0.60
N LEU A 8 -17.35 18.56 -0.55
CA LEU A 8 -17.10 17.14 -0.81
C LEU A 8 -16.71 16.92 -2.29
N ILE A 9 -17.41 17.57 -3.22
CA ILE A 9 -17.14 17.48 -4.66
C ILE A 9 -15.75 18.03 -5.01
N GLU A 10 -15.34 19.17 -4.45
CA GLU A 10 -13.99 19.70 -4.65
C GLU A 10 -12.91 18.74 -4.12
N LYS A 11 -13.16 18.10 -2.99
CA LYS A 11 -12.25 17.13 -2.37
C LYS A 11 -12.12 15.86 -3.21
N GLU A 12 -13.23 15.34 -3.73
CA GLU A 12 -13.24 14.18 -4.62
C GLU A 12 -12.54 14.46 -5.96
N ALA A 13 -12.77 15.65 -6.55
CA ALA A 13 -12.10 16.07 -7.77
C ALA A 13 -10.57 16.21 -7.58
N SER A 14 -10.13 16.67 -6.41
CA SER A 14 -8.71 16.74 -6.05
C SER A 14 -8.06 15.34 -5.96
N ILE A 15 -8.75 14.37 -5.36
CA ILE A 15 -8.27 12.97 -5.30
C ILE A 15 -8.17 12.38 -6.71
N ILE A 16 -9.17 12.58 -7.56
CA ILE A 16 -9.17 12.06 -8.94
C ILE A 16 -7.98 12.62 -9.73
N LYS A 17 -7.68 13.91 -9.57
CA LYS A 17 -6.53 14.56 -10.20
C LYS A 17 -5.20 13.95 -9.71
N GLN A 18 -5.04 13.78 -8.40
CA GLN A 18 -3.85 13.13 -7.82
C GLN A 18 -3.68 11.67 -8.31
N MET A 19 -4.78 10.92 -8.47
CA MET A 19 -4.76 9.57 -9.04
C MET A 19 -4.39 9.54 -10.53
N GLN A 20 -4.66 10.62 -11.28
CA GLN A 20 -4.24 10.75 -12.67
C GLN A 20 -2.74 11.07 -12.77
N GLU A 21 -2.23 11.95 -11.91
CA GLU A 21 -0.80 12.25 -11.79
C GLU A 21 0.02 10.99 -11.45
N LEU A 22 -0.53 10.07 -10.65
CA LEU A 22 0.08 8.75 -10.36
C LEU A 22 0.32 7.87 -11.60
N LYS A 23 -0.49 7.99 -12.66
CA LYS A 23 -0.25 7.24 -13.91
C LYS A 23 1.00 7.74 -14.65
N GLU A 24 1.35 9.01 -14.46
CA GLU A 24 2.52 9.63 -15.09
C GLU A 24 3.81 9.36 -14.30
N ILE A 25 3.70 9.01 -13.01
CA ILE A 25 4.82 8.74 -12.08
C ILE A 25 5.32 7.27 -12.13
N GLN A 26 4.75 6.40 -12.98
CA GLN A 26 5.05 4.96 -12.97
C GLN A 26 6.56 4.63 -13.10
N ASP A 27 7.35 5.50 -13.74
CA ASP A 27 8.79 5.31 -13.95
C ASP A 27 9.69 5.91 -12.84
N ASN A 28 9.19 6.81 -11.99
CA ASN A 28 9.96 7.55 -10.97
C ASN A 28 9.27 7.56 -9.58
N LYS A 29 8.71 6.44 -9.15
CA LYS A 29 7.91 6.34 -7.91
C LYS A 29 8.70 6.74 -6.65
N SER A 30 8.47 7.94 -6.11
CA SER A 30 8.81 8.25 -4.71
C SER A 30 7.82 7.52 -3.79
N MET A 31 8.35 6.74 -2.86
CA MET A 31 7.50 6.01 -1.91
C MET A 31 6.86 6.96 -0.90
N GLU A 32 7.49 8.12 -0.66
CA GLU A 32 6.98 9.22 0.15
C GLU A 32 5.73 9.84 -0.48
N GLU A 33 5.76 10.16 -1.77
CA GLU A 33 4.60 10.71 -2.49
C GLU A 33 3.42 9.73 -2.48
N VAL A 34 3.70 8.44 -2.70
CA VAL A 34 2.68 7.40 -2.60
C VAL A 34 2.12 7.32 -1.18
N ALA A 35 2.96 7.36 -0.15
CA ALA A 35 2.52 7.32 1.24
C ALA A 35 1.61 8.50 1.60
N GLU A 36 1.94 9.72 1.17
CA GLU A 36 1.12 10.92 1.37
C GLU A 36 -0.28 10.79 0.74
N LEU A 37 -0.38 10.21 -0.45
CA LEU A 37 -1.68 9.98 -1.08
C LEU A 37 -2.54 8.97 -0.32
N PHE A 38 -1.94 7.88 0.16
CA PHE A 38 -2.64 6.93 1.02
C PHE A 38 -3.06 7.58 2.34
N TRP A 39 -2.21 8.40 2.94
CA TRP A 39 -2.54 9.14 4.16
C TRP A 39 -3.72 10.11 3.96
N ASN A 40 -3.74 10.83 2.83
CA ASN A 40 -4.87 11.68 2.47
C ASN A 40 -6.16 10.86 2.33
N MET A 41 -6.15 9.70 1.66
CA MET A 41 -7.35 8.85 1.59
C MET A 41 -7.84 8.40 2.98
N ILE A 42 -6.92 7.98 3.86
CA ILE A 42 -7.22 7.52 5.22
C ILE A 42 -7.85 8.64 6.05
N THR A 43 -7.27 9.84 6.00
CA THR A 43 -7.74 11.00 6.77
C THR A 43 -9.07 11.55 6.26
N ILE A 44 -9.31 11.48 4.94
CA ILE A 44 -10.58 11.91 4.32
C ILE A 44 -11.73 11.00 4.73
N TYR A 45 -11.51 9.68 4.72
CA TYR A 45 -12.51 8.72 5.18
C TYR A 45 -12.65 8.70 6.71
N GLY A 46 -11.72 9.30 7.45
CA GLY A 46 -11.74 9.34 8.91
C GLY A 46 -11.55 7.96 9.55
N LEU A 47 -10.71 7.11 8.93
CA LEU A 47 -10.51 5.74 9.41
C LEU A 47 -9.89 5.73 10.81
N LYS A 48 -10.47 4.90 11.69
CA LYS A 48 -9.88 4.58 12.99
C LYS A 48 -8.69 3.63 12.83
N MET A 49 -7.88 3.52 13.88
CA MET A 49 -6.65 2.73 13.85
C MET A 49 -6.89 1.23 13.60
N ASP A 50 -7.99 0.67 14.12
CA ASP A 50 -8.42 -0.71 13.90
C ASP A 50 -8.92 -0.95 12.46
N GLU A 51 -9.67 0.01 11.91
CA GLU A 51 -10.10 0.00 10.51
C GLU A 51 -8.91 0.10 9.56
N LEU A 52 -7.94 0.99 9.85
CA LEU A 52 -6.70 1.11 9.10
C LEU A 52 -5.85 -0.16 9.16
N ALA A 53 -5.71 -0.76 10.35
CA ALA A 53 -5.00 -2.03 10.50
C ALA A 53 -5.64 -3.14 9.65
N SER A 54 -6.97 -3.20 9.66
CA SER A 54 -7.75 -4.16 8.86
C SER A 54 -7.58 -3.92 7.35
N LEU A 55 -7.58 -2.65 6.92
CA LEU A 55 -7.34 -2.27 5.53
C LEU A 55 -5.93 -2.68 5.06
N ASN A 56 -4.91 -2.38 5.86
CA ASN A 56 -3.53 -2.75 5.56
C ASN A 56 -3.37 -4.26 5.43
N PHE A 57 -3.95 -5.02 6.36
CA PHE A 57 -3.97 -6.49 6.29
C PHE A 57 -4.68 -6.98 5.02
N TYR A 58 -5.86 -6.43 4.71
CA TYR A 58 -6.62 -6.82 3.53
C TYR A 58 -5.86 -6.58 2.22
N ILE A 59 -5.25 -5.40 2.08
CA ILE A 59 -4.43 -5.06 0.90
C ILE A 59 -3.24 -6.00 0.78
N MET A 60 -2.56 -6.31 1.90
CA MET A 60 -1.44 -7.25 1.90
C MET A 60 -1.89 -8.65 1.48
N LYS A 61 -2.96 -9.17 2.10
CA LYS A 61 -3.55 -10.47 1.77
C LYS A 61 -3.89 -10.56 0.29
N ARG A 62 -4.61 -9.57 -0.24
CA ARG A 62 -5.00 -9.52 -1.65
C ARG A 62 -3.78 -9.47 -2.59
N SER A 63 -2.73 -8.76 -2.19
CA SER A 63 -1.48 -8.67 -2.96
C SER A 63 -0.75 -10.02 -3.03
N LEU A 64 -0.63 -10.72 -1.90
CA LEU A 64 -0.07 -12.07 -1.85
C LEU A 64 -0.91 -13.06 -2.66
N GLU A 65 -2.23 -12.87 -2.63
CA GLU A 65 -3.17 -13.76 -3.28
C GLU A 65 -3.36 -13.54 -4.79
N THR A 66 -2.65 -12.59 -5.39
CA THR A 66 -2.66 -12.43 -6.86
C THR A 66 -2.06 -13.67 -7.54
N PRO A 67 -2.57 -14.11 -8.71
CA PRO A 67 -2.10 -15.35 -9.34
C PRO A 67 -0.58 -15.41 -9.55
N ALA A 68 0.03 -14.32 -10.01
CA ALA A 68 1.47 -14.24 -10.23
C ALA A 68 2.28 -14.41 -8.93
N ASN A 69 1.88 -13.73 -7.85
CA ASN A 69 2.58 -13.80 -6.57
C ASN A 69 2.35 -15.16 -5.88
N LYS A 70 1.13 -15.71 -5.95
CA LYS A 70 0.82 -17.06 -5.44
C LYS A 70 1.74 -18.11 -6.04
N VAL A 71 1.86 -18.12 -7.37
CA VAL A 71 2.71 -19.06 -8.10
C VAL A 71 4.16 -18.87 -7.69
N PHE A 72 4.66 -17.63 -7.69
CA PHE A 72 6.02 -17.34 -7.29
C PHE A 72 6.35 -17.83 -5.87
N LEU A 73 5.50 -17.49 -4.88
CA LEU A 73 5.73 -17.83 -3.47
C LEU A 73 5.67 -19.35 -3.26
N LYS A 74 4.75 -20.03 -3.94
CA LYS A 74 4.63 -21.49 -3.84
C LYS A 74 5.83 -22.20 -4.48
N GLU A 75 6.23 -21.80 -5.69
CA GLU A 75 7.29 -22.50 -6.43
C GLU A 75 8.70 -22.14 -5.94
N ARG A 76 8.94 -20.87 -5.57
CA ARG A 76 10.27 -20.38 -5.20
C ARG A 76 10.53 -20.42 -3.71
N MET A 77 9.48 -20.34 -2.88
CA MET A 77 9.62 -20.24 -1.43
C MET A 77 8.89 -21.36 -0.68
N ASN A 78 8.25 -22.30 -1.39
CA ASN A 78 7.43 -23.36 -0.81
C ASN A 78 6.37 -22.84 0.18
N LEU A 79 5.84 -21.64 -0.08
CA LEU A 79 4.89 -20.94 0.77
C LEU A 79 3.51 -20.89 0.10
N ASP A 80 2.55 -21.61 0.67
CA ASP A 80 1.17 -21.62 0.20
C ASP A 80 0.34 -20.54 0.92
N VAL A 81 0.26 -19.36 0.30
CA VAL A 81 -0.39 -18.18 0.90
C VAL A 81 -1.90 -18.34 1.13
N GLU A 82 -2.56 -19.26 0.41
CA GLU A 82 -4.00 -19.53 0.61
C GLU A 82 -4.28 -20.31 1.90
N LYS A 83 -3.24 -20.96 2.46
CA LYS A 83 -3.32 -21.69 3.72
C LYS A 83 -2.85 -20.87 4.92
N LEU A 84 -2.38 -19.64 4.70
CA LEU A 84 -1.94 -18.78 5.79
C LEU A 84 -3.15 -18.16 6.49
N GLY A 85 -3.21 -18.35 7.82
CA GLY A 85 -4.07 -17.55 8.68
C GLY A 85 -3.54 -16.10 8.81
N VAL A 86 -4.25 -15.31 9.61
CA VAL A 86 -3.91 -13.89 9.87
C VAL A 86 -2.44 -13.73 10.28
N ASP A 87 -1.97 -14.52 11.25
CA ASP A 87 -0.59 -14.45 11.74
C ASP A 87 0.44 -14.74 10.64
N GLY A 88 0.16 -15.72 9.78
CA GLY A 88 1.06 -16.08 8.68
C GLY A 88 1.24 -14.92 7.70
N ILE A 89 0.16 -14.25 7.32
CA ILE A 89 0.20 -13.08 6.43
C ILE A 89 0.94 -11.92 7.09
N LEU A 90 0.72 -11.67 8.38
CA LEU A 90 1.44 -10.62 9.12
C LEU A 90 2.95 -10.89 9.20
N GLN A 91 3.37 -12.14 9.34
CA GLN A 91 4.80 -12.49 9.32
C GLN A 91 5.42 -12.27 7.93
N VAL A 92 4.71 -12.61 6.85
CA VAL A 92 5.16 -12.32 5.48
C VAL A 92 5.29 -10.81 5.27
N GLN A 93 4.28 -10.04 5.70
CA GLN A 93 4.33 -8.58 5.62
C GLN A 93 5.54 -8.02 6.35
N ARG A 94 5.78 -8.48 7.58
CA ARG A 94 6.94 -8.08 8.40
C ARG A 94 8.26 -8.36 7.69
N ALA A 95 8.43 -9.56 7.15
CA ALA A 95 9.66 -9.95 6.45
C ALA A 95 9.92 -9.07 5.22
N LEU A 96 8.88 -8.77 4.44
CA LEU A 96 8.99 -7.91 3.26
C LEU A 96 9.28 -6.46 3.62
N THR A 97 8.64 -5.92 4.66
CA THR A 97 8.93 -4.57 5.17
C THR A 97 10.37 -4.45 5.66
N VAL A 98 10.88 -5.42 6.42
CA VAL A 98 12.28 -5.43 6.87
C VAL A 98 13.24 -5.46 5.68
N THR A 99 13.00 -6.35 4.72
CA THR A 99 13.82 -6.44 3.50
C THR A 99 13.85 -5.12 2.72
N TYR A 100 12.71 -4.44 2.63
CA TYR A 100 12.61 -3.12 1.99
C TYR A 100 13.43 -2.06 2.73
N MET A 101 13.31 -1.99 4.06
CA MET A 101 14.05 -1.04 4.90
C MET A 101 15.57 -1.26 4.81
N GLU A 102 16.01 -2.52 4.80
CA GLU A 102 17.43 -2.87 4.64
C GLU A 102 17.96 -2.42 3.28
N ARG A 103 17.18 -2.58 2.21
CA ARG A 103 17.55 -2.11 0.88
C ARG A 103 17.71 -0.58 0.86
N LEU A 104 16.76 0.16 1.43
CA LEU A 104 16.86 1.62 1.52
C LEU A 104 18.12 2.06 2.29
N ALA A 105 18.38 1.45 3.44
CA ALA A 105 19.56 1.76 4.24
C ALA A 105 20.88 1.50 3.49
N ASN A 106 20.94 0.44 2.68
CA ASN A 106 22.10 0.10 1.88
C ASN A 106 22.28 1.03 0.67
N ASP A 107 21.18 1.46 0.04
CA ASP A 107 21.23 2.39 -1.09
C ASP A 107 21.65 3.79 -0.66
N SER A 108 21.28 4.24 0.54
CA SER A 108 21.80 5.49 1.14
C SER A 108 23.31 5.44 1.35
N LYS A 109 23.84 4.35 1.91
CA LYS A 109 25.28 4.17 2.14
C LYS A 109 26.14 4.10 0.87
N ARG A 110 25.54 3.83 -0.29
CA ARG A 110 26.25 3.77 -1.58
C ARG A 110 26.32 5.12 -2.29
N LYS A 111 25.57 6.12 -1.81
CA LYS A 111 25.52 7.47 -2.38
C LYS A 111 26.40 8.48 -1.63
N ASP A 112 26.99 8.08 -0.49
CA ASP A 112 27.99 8.80 0.28
C ASP A 112 29.41 8.31 -0.07
#